data_AF-A0A2N2FDL3-F1
#
_entry.id   AF-A0A2N2FDL3-F1
#
_cell.length_a   1.000
_cell.length_b   1.000
_cell.length_c   1.000
_cell.angle_alpha   90.00
_cell.angle_beta   90.00
_cell.angle_gamma   90.00
#
_symmetry.space_group_name_H-M   'P 1'
#
loop_
_entity.id
_entity.type
_entity.pdbx_description
1 polymer ?
#
loop_
_entity_poly.entity_id
_entity_poly.type
_entity_poly.pdbx_seq_one_letter_code
_entity_poly.pdbx_strand_id
1 'polypeptide(L)'
;MEKLLLVLFLVLFIGRMALRYLLQHLNTKSLKAHGRTVPPVFEGSIDEATLSRMADYTCEQSRLSAREDLSGDAIELGVLFLLLPLLVGWLSVMNIHIIGQALIFFAALAVISGMASLPFDLYHTFVLEQKYGFSTITWKLWLIDFCKSIIISGILLTIMVSAMIALITFLPESWWFWGWAFFTLFQLVLLWLYPVLIAPLFNKFEPIRDEALKDKIMSLIAKAGFQAKGIYQVDEGKRSKHTNAYFTGIGKTKRIVLYDTLLSSHTHEEILSVLAHEIGHWKKKHILKQLAFMITASLILFYFVYRITIWPPLFWAFGITQTPVYAGIFLASLYLSASGFFLSPLG
;
A
#
# COMPACT_ATOMS: atom_id res chain seq x y z
N MET A 1 13.94 32.12 4.62
CA MET A 1 12.83 31.18 4.90
C MET A 1 12.85 29.98 3.97
N GLU A 2 12.95 30.16 2.66
CA GLU A 2 13.12 29.07 1.66
C GLU A 2 14.27 28.11 2.00
N LYS A 3 15.47 28.65 2.28
CA LYS A 3 16.63 27.83 2.69
C LYS A 3 16.33 26.98 3.93
N LEU A 4 15.54 27.48 4.87
CA LEU A 4 15.18 26.73 6.08
C LEU A 4 14.24 25.56 5.75
N LEU A 5 13.25 25.78 4.88
CA LEU A 5 12.34 24.73 4.43
C LEU A 5 13.09 23.62 3.68
N LEU A 6 13.96 24.02 2.74
CA LEU A 6 14.80 23.07 2.01
C LEU A 6 15.70 22.27 2.96
N VAL A 7 16.37 22.93 3.91
CA VAL A 7 17.21 22.25 4.90
C VAL A 7 16.36 21.30 5.76
N LEU A 8 15.20 21.74 6.23
CA LEU A 8 14.29 20.89 7.00
C LEU A 8 13.88 19.64 6.22
N PHE A 9 13.49 19.80 4.95
CA PHE A 9 13.18 18.67 4.08
C PHE A 9 14.36 17.71 3.96
N LEU A 10 15.56 18.22 3.65
CA LEU A 10 16.76 17.39 3.49
C LEU A 10 17.14 16.67 4.78
N VAL A 11 17.01 17.32 5.94
CA VAL A 11 17.25 16.67 7.25
C VAL A 11 16.25 15.53 7.48
N LEU A 12 14.96 15.75 7.24
CA LEU A 12 13.95 14.71 7.38
C LEU A 12 14.16 13.56 6.38
N PHE A 13 14.43 13.89 5.13
CA PHE A 13 14.64 12.94 4.04
C PHE A 13 15.89 12.08 4.27
N ILE A 14 17.04 12.71 4.52
CA ILE A 14 18.31 12.01 4.79
C ILE A 14 18.20 11.24 6.11
N GLY A 15 17.58 11.82 7.13
CA GLY A 15 17.33 11.15 8.41
C GLY A 15 16.49 9.87 8.24
N ARG A 16 15.40 9.94 7.45
CA ARG A 16 14.56 8.78 7.09
C ARG A 16 15.41 7.72 6.41
N MET A 17 16.14 8.09 5.36
CA MET A 17 16.97 7.17 4.58
C MET A 17 18.05 6.49 5.45
N ALA A 18 18.77 7.27 6.27
CA ALA A 18 19.82 6.78 7.14
C ALA A 18 19.29 5.85 8.24
N LEU A 19 18.20 6.22 8.90
CA LEU A 19 17.61 5.40 9.96
C LEU A 19 17.01 4.11 9.39
N ARG A 20 16.32 4.18 8.24
CA ARG A 20 15.79 2.98 7.55
C ARG A 20 16.92 2.01 7.20
N TYR A 21 18.01 2.52 6.61
CA TYR A 21 19.19 1.72 6.30
C TYR A 21 19.82 1.10 7.56
N LEU A 22 19.98 1.88 8.63
CA LEU A 22 20.53 1.41 9.90
C LEU A 22 19.69 0.28 10.49
N LEU A 23 18.37 0.45 10.60
CA LEU A 23 17.46 -0.56 11.15
C LEU A 23 17.52 -1.85 10.33
N GLN A 24 17.49 -1.74 9.01
CA GLN A 24 17.59 -2.90 8.12
C GLN A 24 18.94 -3.60 8.22
N HIS A 25 20.03 -2.84 8.35
CA HIS A 25 21.37 -3.38 8.56
C HIS A 25 21.46 -4.14 9.89
N LEU A 26 20.95 -3.56 10.98
CA LEU A 26 20.91 -4.20 12.30
C LEU A 26 20.10 -5.50 12.27
N ASN A 27 18.90 -5.47 11.68
CA ASN A 27 18.05 -6.65 11.54
C ASN A 27 18.74 -7.75 10.72
N THR A 28 19.31 -7.40 9.56
CA THR A 28 19.99 -8.36 8.69
C THR A 28 21.24 -8.94 9.34
N LYS A 29 22.01 -8.11 10.07
CA LYS A 29 23.20 -8.55 10.80
C LYS A 29 22.81 -9.52 11.92
N SER A 30 21.77 -9.21 12.69
CA SER A 30 21.26 -10.09 13.74
C SER A 30 20.77 -11.41 13.17
N LEU A 31 20.01 -11.37 12.08
CA LEU A 31 19.50 -12.56 11.41
C LEU A 31 20.61 -13.46 10.87
N LYS A 32 21.69 -12.88 10.31
CA LYS A 32 22.85 -13.66 9.87
C LYS A 32 23.61 -14.32 11.03
N ALA A 33 23.65 -13.67 12.18
CA ALA A 33 24.37 -14.16 13.35
C ALA A 33 23.60 -15.25 14.10
N HIS A 34 22.28 -15.11 14.24
CA HIS A 34 21.46 -15.96 15.11
C HIS A 34 20.33 -16.72 14.39
N GLY A 35 20.00 -16.33 13.16
CA GLY A 35 18.83 -16.84 12.43
C GLY A 35 18.99 -18.23 11.82
N ARG A 36 20.10 -18.93 12.10
CA ARG A 36 20.35 -20.30 11.62
C ARG A 36 20.29 -21.34 12.72
N THR A 37 20.37 -20.92 13.98
CA THR A 37 20.30 -21.81 15.14
C THR A 37 18.87 -21.83 15.67
N VAL A 38 18.26 -23.02 15.75
CA VAL A 38 16.92 -23.18 16.31
C VAL A 38 16.96 -22.82 17.80
N PRO A 39 16.17 -21.83 18.27
CA PRO A 39 16.10 -21.54 19.70
C PRO A 39 15.48 -22.72 20.47
N PRO A 40 15.87 -22.96 21.74
CA PRO A 40 15.37 -24.10 22.52
C PRO A 40 13.84 -24.21 22.59
N VAL A 41 13.14 -23.07 22.57
CA VAL A 41 11.67 -23.00 22.62
C VAL A 41 11.01 -23.55 21.35
N PHE A 42 11.73 -23.62 20.23
CA PHE A 42 11.24 -24.10 18.93
C PHE A 42 11.82 -25.45 18.52
N GLU A 43 12.58 -26.11 19.40
CA GLU A 43 13.09 -27.47 19.15
C GLU A 43 11.92 -28.43 18.86
N GLY A 44 12.08 -29.24 17.81
CA GLY A 44 11.06 -30.18 17.33
C GLY A 44 9.88 -29.53 16.58
N SER A 45 9.77 -28.20 16.54
CA SER A 45 8.74 -27.49 15.77
C SER A 45 9.25 -27.00 14.41
N ILE A 46 10.54 -26.68 14.32
CA ILE A 46 11.20 -26.28 13.07
C ILE A 46 12.57 -26.95 12.97
N ASP A 47 12.92 -27.42 11.76
CA ASP A 47 14.25 -27.95 11.49
C ASP A 47 15.22 -26.84 11.06
N GLU A 48 16.51 -27.09 11.27
CA GLU A 48 17.58 -26.14 11.00
C GLU A 48 17.69 -25.76 9.51
N ALA A 49 17.36 -26.69 8.60
CA ALA A 49 17.41 -26.42 7.16
C ALA A 49 16.28 -25.47 6.73
N THR A 50 15.07 -25.67 7.25
CA THR A 50 13.95 -24.75 7.05
C THR A 50 14.24 -23.38 7.63
N LEU A 51 14.75 -23.31 8.87
CA LEU A 51 15.10 -22.04 9.51
C LEU A 51 16.21 -21.30 8.72
N SER A 52 17.24 -22.02 8.27
CA SER A 52 18.30 -21.45 7.42
C SER A 52 17.76 -20.92 6.10
N ARG A 53 16.85 -21.66 5.44
CA ARG A 53 16.19 -21.22 4.21
C ARG A 53 15.33 -19.98 4.42
N MET A 54 14.61 -19.88 5.55
CA MET A 54 13.85 -18.67 5.92
C MET A 54 14.77 -17.47 6.14
N ALA A 55 15.92 -17.67 6.80
CA ALA A 55 16.91 -16.62 7.02
C ALA A 55 17.52 -16.13 5.70
N ASP A 56 17.86 -17.05 4.78
CA ASP A 56 18.38 -16.71 3.46
C ASP A 56 17.35 -15.94 2.61
N TYR A 57 16.10 -16.41 2.58
CA TYR A 57 14.98 -15.71 1.93
C TYR A 57 14.83 -14.29 2.46
N THR A 58 14.73 -14.13 3.77
CA THR A 58 14.55 -12.84 4.43
C THR A 58 15.73 -11.89 4.16
N CYS A 59 16.97 -12.42 4.16
CA CYS A 59 18.16 -11.64 3.84
C CYS A 59 18.15 -11.14 2.38
N GLU A 60 17.80 -12.01 1.44
CA GLU A 60 17.75 -11.65 0.01
C GLU A 60 16.62 -10.66 -0.29
N GLN A 61 15.44 -10.88 0.30
CA GLN A 61 14.31 -9.96 0.18
C GLN A 61 14.64 -8.59 0.77
N SER A 62 15.27 -8.56 1.95
CA SER A 62 15.76 -7.32 2.57
C SER A 62 16.77 -6.61 1.65
N ARG A 63 17.73 -7.33 1.07
CA ARG A 63 18.72 -6.72 0.17
C ARG A 63 18.07 -6.13 -1.09
N LEU A 64 17.07 -6.79 -1.65
CA LEU A 64 16.32 -6.28 -2.80
C LEU A 64 15.56 -5.01 -2.43
N SER A 65 14.78 -5.05 -1.35
CA SER A 65 14.03 -3.90 -0.83
C SER A 65 14.95 -2.71 -0.51
N ALA A 66 16.12 -2.93 0.08
CA ALA A 66 17.08 -1.86 0.34
C ALA A 66 17.56 -1.15 -0.94
N ARG A 67 17.71 -1.90 -2.05
CA ARG A 67 18.13 -1.35 -3.35
C ARG A 67 16.99 -0.62 -4.04
N GLU A 68 15.79 -1.16 -3.95
CA GLU A 68 14.57 -0.52 -4.44
C GLU A 68 14.35 0.81 -3.73
N ASP A 69 14.37 0.81 -2.40
CA ASP A 69 14.27 2.00 -1.56
C ASP A 69 15.30 3.07 -1.92
N LEU A 70 16.57 2.68 -2.06
CA LEU A 70 17.65 3.63 -2.42
C LEU A 70 17.44 4.20 -3.83
N SER A 71 16.99 3.37 -4.77
CA SER A 71 16.69 3.80 -6.14
C SER A 71 15.48 4.74 -6.16
N GLY A 72 14.45 4.43 -5.38
CA GLY A 72 13.27 5.26 -5.17
C GLY A 72 13.63 6.62 -4.58
N ASP A 73 14.46 6.66 -3.53
CA ASP A 73 14.94 7.91 -2.93
C ASP A 73 15.74 8.76 -3.93
N ALA A 74 16.63 8.13 -4.72
CA ALA A 74 17.40 8.84 -5.74
C ALA A 74 16.50 9.43 -6.83
N ILE A 75 15.47 8.70 -7.25
CA ILE A 75 14.48 9.15 -8.23
C ILE A 75 13.59 10.24 -7.63
N GLU A 76 13.18 10.14 -6.35
CA GLU A 76 12.42 11.17 -5.65
C GLU A 76 13.20 12.50 -5.66
N LEU A 77 14.49 12.48 -5.33
CA LEU A 77 15.37 13.65 -5.41
C LEU A 77 15.53 14.16 -6.86
N GLY A 78 15.72 13.27 -7.83
CA GLY A 78 15.82 13.64 -9.25
C GLY A 78 14.53 14.29 -9.76
N VAL A 79 13.38 13.75 -9.39
CA VAL A 79 12.06 14.34 -9.70
C VAL A 79 11.96 15.71 -9.05
N LEU A 80 12.27 15.82 -7.76
CA LEU A 80 12.11 17.05 -6.99
C LEU A 80 12.98 18.20 -7.49
N PHE A 81 14.27 17.94 -7.78
CA PHE A 81 15.23 18.99 -8.12
C PHE A 81 15.42 19.21 -9.63
N LEU A 82 15.15 18.20 -10.48
CA LEU A 82 15.37 18.31 -11.92
C LEU A 82 14.06 18.39 -12.69
N LEU A 83 13.16 17.42 -12.48
CA LEU A 83 11.94 17.31 -13.30
C LEU A 83 10.87 18.32 -12.88
N LEU A 84 10.68 18.51 -11.58
CA LEU A 84 9.53 19.23 -11.04
C LEU A 84 9.46 20.69 -11.53
N PRO A 85 10.54 21.50 -11.49
CA PRO A 85 10.50 22.85 -12.03
C PRO A 85 10.24 22.88 -13.55
N LEU A 86 10.83 21.95 -14.30
CA LEU A 86 10.67 21.84 -15.75
C LEU A 86 9.24 21.47 -16.13
N LEU A 87 8.67 20.47 -15.45
CA LEU A 87 7.33 19.95 -15.71
C LEU A 87 6.28 21.01 -15.36
N VAL A 88 6.40 21.68 -14.21
CA VAL A 88 5.49 22.77 -13.83
C VAL A 88 5.61 23.95 -14.79
N GLY A 89 6.84 24.35 -15.15
CA GLY A 89 7.07 25.42 -16.12
C GLY A 89 6.44 25.11 -17.48
N TRP A 90 6.66 23.90 -18.00
CA TRP A 90 6.08 23.44 -19.27
C TRP A 90 4.55 23.42 -19.24
N LEU A 91 3.95 22.84 -18.19
CA LEU A 91 2.50 22.81 -18.02
C LEU A 91 1.88 24.21 -17.87
N SER A 92 2.60 25.15 -17.27
CA SER A 92 2.10 26.52 -17.07
C SER A 92 1.92 27.30 -18.38
N VAL A 93 2.70 26.95 -19.41
CA VAL A 93 2.61 27.56 -20.75
C VAL A 93 1.60 26.81 -21.65
N MET A 94 1.21 25.59 -21.28
CA MET A 94 0.12 24.89 -21.95
C MET A 94 -1.20 25.58 -21.61
N ASN A 95 -1.85 26.16 -22.63
CA ASN A 95 -3.14 26.84 -22.49
C ASN A 95 -4.31 25.84 -22.36
N ILE A 96 -4.20 24.93 -21.38
CA ILE A 96 -5.19 23.90 -21.04
C ILE A 96 -5.73 24.13 -19.63
N HIS A 97 -6.92 23.60 -19.37
CA HIS A 97 -7.56 23.73 -18.06
C HIS A 97 -6.72 23.13 -16.92
N ILE A 98 -6.79 23.71 -15.72
CA ILE A 98 -5.97 23.31 -14.55
C ILE A 98 -6.11 21.83 -14.18
N ILE A 99 -7.31 21.26 -14.38
CA ILE A 99 -7.55 19.81 -14.21
C ILE A 99 -6.71 18.99 -15.18
N GLY A 100 -6.61 19.40 -16.45
CA GLY A 100 -5.78 18.75 -17.45
C GLY A 100 -4.29 18.82 -17.10
N GLN A 101 -3.82 19.97 -16.61
CA GLN A 101 -2.45 20.10 -16.12
C GLN A 101 -2.17 19.14 -14.96
N ALA A 102 -3.06 19.09 -13.96
CA ALA A 102 -2.91 18.20 -12.82
C ALA A 102 -2.94 16.71 -13.21
N LEU A 103 -3.79 16.32 -14.16
CA LEU A 103 -3.84 14.96 -14.68
C LEU A 103 -2.52 14.57 -15.37
N ILE A 104 -2.00 15.41 -16.26
CA ILE A 104 -0.71 15.17 -16.93
C ILE A 104 0.41 15.10 -15.89
N PHE A 105 0.41 16.02 -14.92
CA PHE A 105 1.38 16.08 -13.85
C PHE A 105 1.43 14.77 -13.05
N PHE A 106 0.31 14.35 -12.46
CA PHE A 106 0.28 13.13 -11.64
C PHE A 106 0.43 11.85 -12.48
N ALA A 107 -0.04 11.83 -13.73
CA ALA A 107 0.20 10.72 -14.64
C ALA A 107 1.69 10.56 -14.96
N ALA A 108 2.42 11.65 -15.22
CA ALA A 108 3.85 11.61 -15.46
C ALA A 108 4.61 11.07 -14.25
N LEU A 109 4.28 11.55 -13.04
CA LEU A 109 4.86 11.05 -11.80
C LEU A 109 4.56 9.55 -11.57
N ALA A 110 3.32 9.12 -11.84
CA ALA A 110 2.91 7.73 -11.72
C ALA A 110 3.66 6.83 -12.71
N VAL A 111 3.87 7.28 -13.96
CA VAL A 111 4.64 6.54 -14.97
C VAL A 111 6.10 6.43 -14.54
N ILE A 112 6.72 7.51 -14.08
CA ILE A 112 8.13 7.48 -13.60
C ILE A 112 8.27 6.50 -12.44
N SER A 113 7.39 6.60 -11.44
CA SER A 113 7.41 5.70 -10.28
C SER A 113 7.17 4.24 -10.69
N GLY A 114 6.21 3.98 -11.58
CA GLY A 114 5.92 2.63 -12.05
C GLY A 114 7.05 2.03 -12.88
N MET A 115 7.70 2.82 -13.75
CA MET A 115 8.88 2.37 -14.49
C MET A 115 10.08 2.12 -13.58
N ALA A 116 10.22 2.89 -12.50
CA ALA A 116 11.26 2.71 -11.51
C ALA A 116 11.09 1.42 -10.69
N SER A 117 9.86 1.08 -10.29
CA SER A 117 9.57 -0.13 -9.51
C SER A 117 9.56 -1.40 -10.38
N LEU A 118 9.15 -1.30 -11.65
CA LEU A 118 9.00 -2.43 -12.56
C LEU A 118 10.16 -3.43 -12.59
N PRO A 119 11.46 -3.03 -12.70
CA PRO A 119 12.56 -3.99 -12.68
C PRO A 119 12.67 -4.74 -11.35
N PHE A 120 12.36 -4.08 -10.22
CA PHE A 120 12.37 -4.70 -8.90
C PHE A 120 11.18 -5.66 -8.74
N ASP A 121 9.98 -5.27 -9.17
CA ASP A 121 8.79 -6.12 -9.17
C ASP A 121 8.99 -7.40 -9.98
N LEU A 122 9.59 -7.27 -11.16
CA LEU A 122 9.94 -8.40 -12.03
C LEU A 122 10.98 -9.32 -11.39
N TYR A 123 12.05 -8.75 -10.84
CA TYR A 123 13.08 -9.54 -10.16
C TYR A 123 12.52 -10.24 -8.92
N HIS A 124 11.72 -9.53 -8.11
CA HIS A 124 11.05 -10.09 -6.95
C HIS A 124 10.19 -11.30 -7.36
N THR A 125 9.34 -11.14 -8.36
CA THR A 125 8.36 -12.16 -8.77
C THR A 125 8.98 -13.36 -9.49
N PHE A 126 9.89 -13.13 -10.44
CA PHE A 126 10.39 -14.18 -11.34
C PHE A 126 11.78 -14.70 -10.98
N VAL A 127 12.49 -14.05 -10.05
CA VAL A 127 13.81 -14.51 -9.60
C VAL A 127 13.76 -14.87 -8.12
N LEU A 128 13.40 -13.92 -7.26
CA LEU A 128 13.45 -14.13 -5.81
C LEU A 128 12.36 -15.11 -5.35
N GLU A 129 11.08 -14.79 -5.56
CA GLU A 129 9.97 -15.64 -5.15
C GLU A 129 10.01 -17.01 -5.83
N GLN A 130 10.44 -17.08 -7.09
CA GLN A 130 10.57 -18.33 -7.82
C GLN A 130 11.72 -19.20 -7.28
N LYS A 131 12.86 -18.60 -6.90
CA LYS A 131 13.98 -19.30 -6.25
C LYS A 131 13.55 -19.99 -4.96
N TYR A 132 12.67 -19.36 -4.17
CA TYR A 132 12.14 -19.96 -2.95
C TYR A 132 10.85 -20.77 -3.16
N GLY A 133 10.36 -20.88 -4.39
CA GLY A 133 9.21 -21.71 -4.75
C GLY A 133 7.85 -21.15 -4.33
N PHE A 134 7.78 -19.85 -4.02
CA PHE A 134 6.55 -19.15 -3.67
C PHE A 134 5.79 -18.69 -4.92
N SER A 135 6.47 -18.12 -5.91
CA SER A 135 5.82 -17.65 -7.14
C SER A 135 5.43 -18.81 -8.05
N THR A 136 4.18 -18.82 -8.49
CA THR A 136 3.62 -19.75 -9.47
C THR A 136 3.08 -19.04 -10.72
N ILE A 137 3.20 -17.70 -10.75
CA ILE A 137 2.65 -16.88 -11.81
C ILE A 137 3.39 -17.10 -13.14
N THR A 138 2.64 -17.12 -14.24
CA THR A 138 3.22 -17.14 -15.60
C THR A 138 3.40 -15.74 -16.15
N TRP A 139 4.36 -15.54 -17.05
CA TRP A 139 4.57 -14.26 -17.75
C TRP A 139 3.30 -13.69 -18.39
N LYS A 140 2.48 -14.56 -19.00
CA LYS A 140 1.20 -14.16 -19.61
C LYS A 140 0.21 -13.63 -18.56
N LEU A 141 0.06 -14.34 -17.45
CA LEU A 141 -0.85 -13.92 -16.38
C LEU A 141 -0.36 -12.63 -15.71
N TRP A 142 0.94 -12.53 -15.44
CA TRP A 142 1.57 -11.32 -14.90
C TRP A 142 1.32 -10.10 -15.78
N LEU A 143 1.52 -10.22 -17.11
CA LEU A 143 1.30 -9.10 -18.02
C LEU A 143 -0.17 -8.67 -18.09
N ILE A 144 -1.10 -9.64 -18.06
CA ILE A 144 -2.54 -9.35 -18.02
C ILE A 144 -2.89 -8.59 -16.74
N ASP A 145 -2.39 -9.05 -15.60
CA ASP A 145 -2.65 -8.40 -14.31
C ASP A 145 -2.01 -7.01 -14.26
N PHE A 146 -0.80 -6.85 -14.77
CA PHE A 146 -0.12 -5.56 -14.89
C PHE A 146 -0.93 -4.56 -15.72
N CYS A 147 -1.40 -4.96 -16.91
CA CYS A 147 -2.25 -4.12 -17.75
C CYS A 147 -3.58 -3.75 -17.07
N LYS A 148 -4.26 -4.72 -16.42
CA LYS A 148 -5.48 -4.45 -15.65
C LYS A 148 -5.22 -3.43 -14.53
N SER A 149 -4.13 -3.61 -13.79
CA SER A 149 -3.75 -2.70 -12.71
C SER A 149 -3.48 -1.29 -13.22
N ILE A 150 -2.77 -1.12 -14.33
CA ILE A 150 -2.56 0.22 -14.94
C ILE A 150 -3.89 0.86 -15.31
N ILE A 151 -4.80 0.14 -15.97
CA ILE A 151 -6.10 0.66 -16.40
C ILE A 151 -6.94 1.09 -15.20
N ILE A 152 -7.07 0.21 -14.19
CA ILE A 152 -7.86 0.47 -12.99
C ILE A 152 -7.26 1.67 -12.23
N SER A 153 -5.95 1.68 -12.00
CA SER A 153 -5.25 2.79 -11.33
C SER A 153 -5.39 4.10 -12.10
N GLY A 154 -5.30 4.08 -13.43
CA GLY A 154 -5.50 5.26 -14.28
C GLY A 154 -6.90 5.84 -14.18
N ILE A 155 -7.94 4.99 -14.16
CA ILE A 155 -9.33 5.41 -13.96
C ILE A 155 -9.50 6.03 -12.56
N LEU A 156 -9.01 5.37 -11.52
CA LEU A 156 -9.11 5.86 -10.14
C LEU A 156 -8.34 7.17 -9.93
N LEU A 157 -7.13 7.28 -10.49
CA LEU A 157 -6.34 8.50 -10.49
C LEU A 157 -7.10 9.65 -11.16
N THR A 158 -7.69 9.39 -12.33
CA THR A 158 -8.43 10.40 -13.09
C THR A 158 -9.62 10.93 -12.30
N ILE A 159 -10.43 10.04 -11.70
CA ILE A 159 -11.57 10.42 -10.87
C ILE A 159 -11.11 11.25 -9.67
N MET A 160 -10.11 10.75 -8.93
CA MET A 160 -9.62 11.39 -7.72
C MET A 160 -9.04 12.78 -8.00
N VAL A 161 -8.11 12.89 -8.95
CA VAL A 161 -7.43 14.15 -9.29
C VAL A 161 -8.44 15.16 -9.84
N SER A 162 -9.32 14.74 -10.76
CA SER A 162 -10.29 15.66 -11.36
C SER A 162 -11.25 16.23 -10.32
N ALA A 163 -11.80 15.38 -9.45
CA ALA A 163 -12.70 15.82 -8.40
C ALA A 163 -12.00 16.72 -7.37
N MET A 164 -10.79 16.36 -6.95
CA MET A 164 -10.03 17.15 -5.98
C MET A 164 -9.68 18.54 -6.52
N ILE A 165 -9.16 18.62 -7.74
CA ILE A 165 -8.80 19.89 -8.37
C ILE A 165 -10.05 20.73 -8.66
N ALA A 166 -11.17 20.10 -9.04
CA ALA A 166 -12.45 20.80 -9.17
C ALA A 166 -12.89 21.42 -7.84
N LEU A 167 -12.88 20.65 -6.74
CA LEU A 167 -13.23 21.16 -5.41
C LEU A 167 -12.32 22.32 -4.97
N ILE A 168 -11.02 22.24 -5.25
CA ILE A 168 -10.09 23.32 -4.92
C ILE A 168 -10.36 24.58 -5.76
N THR A 169 -10.74 24.40 -7.03
CA THR A 169 -11.03 25.53 -7.93
C THR A 169 -12.37 26.20 -7.59
N PHE A 170 -13.41 25.42 -7.25
CA PHE A 170 -14.75 25.94 -6.99
C PHE A 170 -14.97 26.37 -5.54
N LEU A 171 -14.24 25.80 -4.57
CA LEU A 171 -14.42 26.04 -3.13
C LEU A 171 -13.09 26.39 -2.44
N PRO A 172 -12.32 27.39 -2.91
CA PRO A 172 -10.95 27.64 -2.46
C PRO A 172 -10.80 27.86 -0.94
N GLU A 173 -11.78 28.48 -0.27
CA GLU A 173 -11.74 28.75 1.17
C GLU A 173 -12.12 27.54 2.06
N SER A 174 -12.77 26.53 1.48
CA SER A 174 -13.34 25.39 2.22
C SER A 174 -13.04 24.02 1.62
N TRP A 175 -12.18 23.96 0.58
CA TRP A 175 -11.86 22.72 -0.10
C TRP A 175 -11.21 21.70 0.83
N TRP A 176 -10.53 22.12 1.89
CA TRP A 176 -9.93 21.20 2.85
C TRP A 176 -10.99 20.27 3.47
N PHE A 177 -12.17 20.80 3.77
CA PHE A 177 -13.27 20.02 4.33
C PHE A 177 -14.00 19.21 3.26
N TRP A 178 -14.35 19.84 2.13
CA TRP A 178 -15.08 19.15 1.06
C TRP A 178 -14.23 18.11 0.32
N GLY A 179 -12.95 18.40 0.13
CA GLY A 179 -11.93 17.48 -0.38
C GLY A 179 -11.71 16.31 0.58
N TRP A 180 -11.64 16.56 1.89
CA TRP A 180 -11.61 15.50 2.90
C TRP A 180 -12.89 14.64 2.87
N ALA A 181 -14.06 15.26 2.79
CA ALA A 181 -15.33 14.56 2.75
C ALA A 181 -15.44 13.67 1.50
N PHE A 182 -15.06 14.22 0.33
CA PHE A 182 -14.97 13.47 -0.92
C PHE A 182 -13.95 12.32 -0.82
N PHE A 183 -12.74 12.59 -0.34
CA PHE A 183 -11.68 11.60 -0.19
C PHE A 183 -12.11 10.46 0.74
N THR A 184 -12.72 10.79 1.88
CA THR A 184 -13.24 9.83 2.85
C THR A 184 -14.35 8.99 2.22
N LEU A 185 -15.31 9.62 1.55
CA LEU A 185 -16.38 8.90 0.85
C LEU A 185 -15.81 7.98 -0.23
N PHE A 186 -14.86 8.47 -1.02
CA PHE A 186 -14.19 7.70 -2.08
C PHE A 186 -13.47 6.48 -1.49
N GLN A 187 -12.74 6.64 -0.39
CA GLN A 187 -12.10 5.52 0.30
C GLN A 187 -13.10 4.50 0.86
N LEU A 188 -14.20 4.95 1.46
CA LEU A 188 -15.25 4.07 1.97
C LEU A 188 -15.93 3.30 0.84
N VAL A 189 -16.19 3.96 -0.29
CA VAL A 189 -16.71 3.31 -1.50
C VAL A 189 -15.70 2.30 -2.02
N LEU A 190 -14.41 2.63 -2.11
CA LEU A 190 -13.38 1.69 -2.55
C LEU A 190 -13.21 0.49 -1.62
N LEU A 191 -13.31 0.68 -0.30
CA LEU A 191 -13.26 -0.41 0.67
C LEU A 191 -14.38 -1.44 0.44
N TRP A 192 -15.55 -0.98 -0.03
CA TRP A 192 -16.64 -1.85 -0.43
C TRP A 192 -16.49 -2.39 -1.87
N LEU A 193 -16.05 -1.54 -2.81
CA LEU A 193 -15.95 -1.85 -4.23
C LEU A 193 -14.81 -2.83 -4.53
N TYR A 194 -13.72 -2.75 -3.79
CA TYR A 194 -12.53 -3.58 -3.98
C TYR A 194 -12.87 -5.09 -3.97
N PRO A 195 -13.46 -5.66 -2.91
CA PRO A 195 -13.78 -7.09 -2.88
C PRO A 195 -14.93 -7.50 -3.82
N VAL A 196 -15.80 -6.56 -4.21
CA VAL A 196 -16.99 -6.85 -5.01
C VAL A 196 -16.72 -6.77 -6.50
N LEU A 197 -15.90 -5.83 -6.93
CA LEU A 197 -15.64 -5.54 -8.34
C LEU A 197 -14.17 -5.71 -8.70
N ILE A 198 -13.24 -5.14 -7.92
CA ILE A 198 -11.82 -5.09 -8.31
C ILE A 198 -11.16 -6.47 -8.15
N ALA A 199 -11.22 -7.08 -6.98
CA ALA A 199 -10.60 -8.37 -6.72
C ALA A 199 -11.10 -9.48 -7.68
N PRO A 200 -12.41 -9.58 -8.01
CA PRO A 200 -12.90 -10.53 -9.01
C PRO A 200 -12.37 -10.33 -10.44
N LEU A 201 -11.81 -9.17 -10.79
CA LEU A 201 -11.14 -8.99 -12.09
C LEU A 201 -9.79 -9.70 -12.16
N PHE A 202 -9.17 -9.98 -11.01
CA PHE A 202 -7.89 -10.66 -10.90
C PHE A 202 -8.06 -12.13 -10.55
N ASN A 203 -8.94 -12.42 -9.59
CA ASN A 203 -9.09 -13.75 -9.01
C ASN A 203 -10.51 -14.30 -9.20
N LYS A 204 -10.63 -15.62 -9.30
CA LYS A 204 -11.90 -16.31 -9.34
C LYS A 204 -12.31 -16.70 -7.92
N PHE A 205 -13.52 -16.29 -7.54
CA PHE A 205 -14.12 -16.63 -6.26
C PHE A 205 -15.19 -17.71 -6.46
N GLU A 206 -15.05 -18.84 -5.79
CA GLU A 206 -16.00 -19.95 -5.82
C GLU A 206 -16.46 -20.25 -4.39
N PRO A 207 -17.69 -20.77 -4.18
CA PRO A 207 -18.06 -21.32 -2.88
C PRO A 207 -17.08 -22.41 -2.45
N ILE A 208 -16.81 -22.52 -1.14
CA ILE A 208 -15.96 -23.58 -0.63
C ILE A 208 -16.54 -24.96 -0.98
N ARG A 209 -15.69 -25.86 -1.48
CA ARG A 209 -16.09 -27.20 -1.92
C ARG A 209 -16.19 -28.20 -0.76
N ASP A 210 -15.38 -28.03 0.27
CA ASP A 210 -15.35 -28.91 1.45
C ASP A 210 -16.54 -28.60 2.38
N GLU A 211 -17.55 -29.47 2.36
CA GLU A 211 -18.76 -29.33 3.18
C GLU A 211 -18.48 -29.52 4.68
N ALA A 212 -17.56 -30.42 5.06
CA ALA A 212 -17.24 -30.66 6.45
C ALA A 212 -16.54 -29.44 7.08
N LEU A 213 -15.58 -28.84 6.37
CA LEU A 213 -14.94 -27.60 6.80
C LEU A 213 -15.94 -26.45 6.87
N LYS A 214 -16.82 -26.34 5.88
CA LYS A 214 -17.90 -25.33 5.86
C LYS A 214 -18.76 -25.42 7.14
N ASP A 215 -19.19 -26.61 7.53
CA ASP A 215 -20.02 -26.80 8.73
C ASP A 215 -19.30 -26.45 10.03
N LYS A 216 -18.01 -26.80 10.13
CA LYS A 216 -17.17 -26.40 11.27
C LYS A 216 -17.01 -24.88 11.34
N ILE A 217 -16.78 -24.21 10.21
CA ILE A 217 -16.69 -22.74 10.14
C ILE A 217 -18.04 -22.10 10.54
N MET A 218 -19.15 -22.62 10.03
CA MET A 218 -20.50 -22.15 10.37
C MET A 218 -20.76 -22.27 11.88
N SER A 219 -20.33 -23.37 12.49
CA SER A 219 -20.42 -23.56 13.95
C SER A 219 -19.55 -22.56 14.72
N LEU A 220 -18.33 -22.29 14.25
CA LEU A 220 -17.43 -21.32 14.87
C LEU A 220 -18.01 -19.90 14.84
N ILE A 221 -18.50 -19.44 13.68
CA ILE A 221 -19.07 -18.10 13.54
C ILE A 221 -20.36 -17.95 14.35
N ALA A 222 -21.19 -19.00 14.44
CA ALA A 222 -22.39 -19.01 15.25
C ALA A 222 -22.05 -18.82 16.74
N LYS A 223 -21.06 -19.56 17.26
CA LYS A 223 -20.55 -19.38 18.64
C LYS A 223 -20.03 -17.96 18.90
N ALA A 224 -19.45 -17.32 17.88
CA ALA A 224 -18.94 -15.96 17.99
C ALA A 224 -20.01 -14.86 17.83
N GLY A 225 -21.24 -15.22 17.46
CA GLY A 225 -22.30 -14.25 17.12
C GLY A 225 -22.05 -13.52 15.80
N PHE A 226 -21.29 -14.12 14.90
CA PHE A 226 -20.94 -13.57 13.59
C PHE A 226 -21.86 -14.16 12.50
N GLN A 227 -22.41 -13.30 11.65
CA GLN A 227 -23.19 -13.71 10.48
C GLN A 227 -22.37 -13.50 9.22
N ALA A 228 -22.13 -14.59 8.47
CA ALA A 228 -21.53 -14.56 7.15
C ALA A 228 -22.60 -14.86 6.10
N LYS A 229 -22.60 -14.11 5.00
CA LYS A 229 -23.44 -14.36 3.83
C LYS A 229 -22.95 -15.58 3.03
N GLY A 230 -21.66 -15.91 3.12
CA GLY A 230 -21.09 -17.07 2.44
C GLY A 230 -19.60 -17.27 2.75
N ILE A 231 -19.14 -18.47 2.46
CA ILE A 231 -17.74 -18.91 2.59
C ILE A 231 -17.25 -19.24 1.17
N TYR A 232 -16.18 -18.57 0.76
CA TYR A 232 -15.62 -18.66 -0.58
C TYR A 232 -14.16 -19.07 -0.53
N GLN A 233 -13.73 -19.79 -1.55
CA GLN A 233 -12.33 -20.03 -1.85
C GLN A 233 -11.91 -19.20 -3.06
N VAL A 234 -10.65 -18.76 -3.08
CA VAL A 234 -10.05 -17.97 -4.16
C VAL A 234 -8.82 -18.67 -4.73
N ASP A 235 -8.64 -18.60 -6.04
CA ASP A 235 -7.59 -19.30 -6.79
C ASP A 235 -6.22 -18.58 -6.75
N GLU A 236 -5.76 -18.24 -5.54
CA GLU A 236 -4.48 -17.55 -5.34
C GLU A 236 -3.27 -18.41 -5.75
N GLY A 237 -3.42 -19.74 -5.70
CA GLY A 237 -2.41 -20.71 -6.13
C GLY A 237 -1.90 -20.53 -7.56
N LYS A 238 -2.62 -19.78 -8.42
CA LYS A 238 -2.14 -19.39 -9.76
C LYS A 238 -1.05 -18.32 -9.76
N ARG A 239 -0.90 -17.59 -8.66
CA ARG A 239 0.05 -16.48 -8.50
C ARG A 239 1.11 -16.80 -7.48
N SER A 240 0.70 -17.34 -6.34
CA SER A 240 1.60 -17.61 -5.23
C SER A 240 1.17 -18.82 -4.41
N LYS A 241 2.13 -19.44 -3.72
CA LYS A 241 1.90 -20.46 -2.68
C LYS A 241 1.70 -19.87 -1.28
N HIS A 242 1.73 -18.54 -1.13
CA HIS A 242 1.40 -17.89 0.13
C HIS A 242 -0.03 -18.23 0.56
N THR A 243 -0.24 -18.41 1.85
CA THR A 243 -1.53 -18.81 2.45
C THR A 243 -2.16 -17.63 3.17
N ASN A 244 -3.47 -17.42 3.00
CA ASN A 244 -4.18 -16.37 3.71
C ASN A 244 -5.68 -16.69 3.87
N ALA A 245 -6.31 -16.02 4.83
CA ALA A 245 -7.73 -16.00 5.06
C ALA A 245 -8.15 -14.59 5.50
N TYR A 246 -9.29 -14.10 5.01
CA TYR A 246 -9.76 -12.79 5.43
C TYR A 246 -11.29 -12.67 5.39
N PHE A 247 -11.80 -11.71 6.15
CA PHE A 247 -13.19 -11.27 6.08
C PHE A 247 -13.33 -10.05 5.18
N THR A 248 -14.41 -10.02 4.43
CA THR A 248 -14.72 -8.88 3.57
C THR A 248 -16.20 -8.52 3.60
N GLY A 249 -16.55 -7.28 3.24
CA GLY A 249 -17.92 -6.77 3.21
C GLY A 249 -18.35 -6.03 4.48
N ILE A 250 -19.46 -5.29 4.39
CA ILE A 250 -19.97 -4.40 5.45
C ILE A 250 -21.29 -4.94 6.00
N GLY A 251 -21.47 -4.82 7.32
CA GLY A 251 -22.72 -5.15 8.00
C GLY A 251 -23.11 -6.63 7.89
N LYS A 252 -24.27 -6.89 7.28
CA LYS A 252 -24.86 -8.24 7.09
C LYS A 252 -24.37 -8.96 5.82
N THR A 253 -23.57 -8.29 4.98
CA THR A 253 -23.11 -8.85 3.70
C THR A 253 -21.71 -9.46 3.76
N LYS A 254 -21.19 -9.67 4.98
CA LYS A 254 -19.82 -10.16 5.19
C LYS A 254 -19.62 -11.53 4.56
N ARG A 255 -18.44 -11.74 3.99
CA ARG A 255 -18.01 -12.99 3.37
C ARG A 255 -16.70 -13.44 4.01
N ILE A 256 -16.52 -14.75 4.07
CA ILE A 256 -15.26 -15.38 4.46
C ILE A 256 -14.57 -15.81 3.17
N VAL A 257 -13.32 -15.41 2.99
CA VAL A 257 -12.51 -15.80 1.83
C VAL A 257 -11.29 -16.56 2.32
N LEU A 258 -11.07 -17.74 1.75
CA LEU A 258 -9.95 -18.63 2.05
C LEU A 258 -9.13 -18.84 0.79
N TYR A 259 -7.81 -18.76 0.88
CA TYR A 259 -6.94 -19.12 -0.24
C TYR A 259 -6.97 -20.63 -0.46
N ASP A 260 -6.98 -21.06 -1.71
CA ASP A 260 -6.84 -22.48 -2.08
C ASP A 260 -5.52 -23.10 -1.58
N THR A 261 -4.46 -22.31 -1.49
CA THR A 261 -3.18 -22.68 -0.89
C THR A 261 -3.31 -22.97 0.61
N LEU A 262 -4.12 -22.19 1.35
CA LEU A 262 -4.39 -22.44 2.78
C LEU A 262 -5.16 -23.76 2.93
N LEU A 263 -6.20 -23.95 2.12
CA LEU A 263 -7.03 -25.16 2.13
C LEU A 263 -6.25 -26.44 1.80
N SER A 264 -5.20 -26.34 0.99
CA SER A 264 -4.38 -27.49 0.58
C SER A 264 -3.20 -27.79 1.50
N SER A 265 -2.78 -26.84 2.33
CA SER A 265 -1.60 -26.96 3.20
C SER A 265 -1.90 -27.10 4.69
N HIS A 266 -3.12 -26.78 5.13
CA HIS A 266 -3.50 -26.79 6.54
C HIS A 266 -4.67 -27.73 6.81
N THR A 267 -4.67 -28.32 8.00
CA THR A 267 -5.78 -29.11 8.51
C THR A 267 -6.99 -28.22 8.83
N HIS A 268 -8.17 -28.83 8.96
CA HIS A 268 -9.38 -28.09 9.34
C HIS A 268 -9.22 -27.36 10.67
N GLU A 269 -8.56 -27.95 11.66
CA GLU A 269 -8.40 -27.34 12.99
C GLU A 269 -7.48 -26.11 12.95
N GLU A 270 -6.41 -26.15 12.15
CA GLU A 270 -5.52 -25.01 11.93
C GLU A 270 -6.25 -23.86 11.23
N ILE A 271 -7.04 -24.17 10.19
CA ILE A 271 -7.86 -23.16 9.49
C ILE A 271 -8.87 -22.51 10.44
N LEU A 272 -9.51 -23.29 11.31
CA LEU A 272 -10.44 -22.76 12.32
C LEU A 272 -9.73 -21.87 13.35
N SER A 273 -8.50 -22.20 13.73
CA SER A 273 -7.68 -21.35 14.60
C SER A 273 -7.39 -19.99 13.97
N VAL A 274 -6.97 -19.98 12.69
CA VAL A 274 -6.76 -18.73 11.93
C VAL A 274 -8.05 -17.93 11.83
N LEU A 275 -9.18 -18.57 11.51
CA LEU A 275 -10.47 -17.88 11.45
C LEU A 275 -10.92 -17.35 12.82
N ALA A 276 -10.63 -18.07 13.91
CA ALA A 276 -10.93 -17.59 15.26
C ALA A 276 -10.14 -16.32 15.60
N HIS A 277 -8.86 -16.24 15.18
CA HIS A 277 -8.05 -15.02 15.29
C HIS A 277 -8.68 -13.85 14.53
N GLU A 278 -9.03 -14.07 13.26
CA GLU A 278 -9.67 -13.06 12.40
C GLU A 278 -11.03 -12.59 12.96
N ILE A 279 -11.84 -13.50 13.53
CA ILE A 279 -13.10 -13.16 14.20
C ILE A 279 -12.83 -12.30 15.45
N GLY A 280 -11.70 -12.53 16.12
CA GLY A 280 -11.23 -11.71 17.23
C GLY A 280 -11.08 -10.24 16.84
N HIS A 281 -10.46 -9.95 15.68
CA HIS A 281 -10.34 -8.59 15.14
C HIS A 281 -11.70 -7.94 14.90
N TRP A 282 -12.65 -8.71 14.37
CA TRP A 282 -14.02 -8.24 14.20
C TRP A 282 -14.71 -7.94 15.53
N LYS A 283 -14.64 -8.88 16.49
CA LYS A 283 -15.31 -8.78 17.80
C LYS A 283 -14.78 -7.60 18.61
N LYS A 284 -13.48 -7.32 18.54
CA LYS A 284 -12.84 -6.17 19.20
C LYS A 284 -12.93 -4.86 18.40
N LYS A 285 -13.59 -4.89 17.23
CA LYS A 285 -13.82 -3.75 16.34
C LYS A 285 -12.52 -3.06 15.90
N HIS A 286 -11.45 -3.81 15.66
CA HIS A 286 -10.13 -3.25 15.31
C HIS A 286 -10.20 -2.39 14.03
N ILE A 287 -10.86 -2.90 12.98
CA ILE A 287 -11.04 -2.16 11.71
C ILE A 287 -11.80 -0.85 11.93
N LEU A 288 -12.85 -0.84 12.77
CA LEU A 288 -13.61 0.39 13.03
C LEU A 288 -12.80 1.43 13.81
N LYS A 289 -12.01 0.99 14.80
CA LYS A 289 -11.12 1.88 15.56
C LYS A 289 -10.06 2.50 14.66
N GLN A 290 -9.42 1.67 13.82
CA GLN A 290 -8.43 2.13 12.86
C GLN A 290 -9.05 3.08 11.82
N LEU A 291 -10.23 2.75 11.29
CA LEU A 291 -10.94 3.62 10.35
C LEU A 291 -11.31 4.97 10.98
N ALA A 292 -11.82 4.98 12.21
CA ALA A 292 -12.13 6.22 12.93
C ALA A 292 -10.87 7.07 13.14
N PHE A 293 -9.77 6.47 13.59
CA PHE A 293 -8.49 7.15 13.75
C PHE A 293 -8.00 7.75 12.43
N MET A 294 -7.99 6.97 11.34
CA MET A 294 -7.53 7.43 10.02
C MET A 294 -8.41 8.55 9.44
N ILE A 295 -9.74 8.49 9.62
CA ILE A 295 -10.67 9.54 9.17
C ILE A 295 -10.43 10.84 9.95
N THR A 296 -10.23 10.75 11.27
CA THR A 296 -9.94 11.94 12.10
C THR A 296 -8.55 12.52 11.80
N ALA A 297 -7.52 11.67 11.70
CA ALA A 297 -6.16 12.11 11.38
C ALA A 297 -6.09 12.75 9.99
N SER A 298 -6.77 12.17 8.99
CA SER A 298 -6.82 12.74 7.64
C SER A 298 -7.55 14.09 7.59
N LEU A 299 -8.55 14.35 8.44
CA LEU A 299 -9.18 15.68 8.51
C LEU A 299 -8.18 16.75 8.92
N ILE A 300 -7.39 16.49 9.97
CA ILE A 300 -6.33 17.38 10.45
C ILE A 300 -5.28 17.57 9.36
N LEU A 301 -4.93 16.49 8.66
CA LEU A 301 -3.98 16.51 7.56
C LEU A 301 -4.44 17.36 6.38
N PHE A 302 -5.70 17.23 5.96
CA PHE A 302 -6.28 18.05 4.89
C PHE A 302 -6.25 19.53 5.24
N TYR A 303 -6.55 19.88 6.50
CA TYR A 303 -6.42 21.25 6.97
C TYR A 303 -4.97 21.75 6.93
N PHE A 304 -4.00 20.92 7.32
CA PHE A 304 -2.58 21.26 7.26
C PHE A 304 -2.10 21.45 5.82
N VAL A 305 -2.45 20.54 4.91
CA VAL A 305 -2.14 20.65 3.48
C VAL A 305 -2.73 21.94 2.92
N TYR A 306 -3.99 22.25 3.23
CA TYR A 306 -4.62 23.52 2.84
C TYR A 306 -3.79 24.75 3.21
N ARG A 307 -3.34 24.82 4.46
CA ARG A 307 -2.52 25.94 4.95
C ARG A 307 -1.17 26.02 4.26
N ILE A 308 -0.55 24.88 3.96
CA ILE A 308 0.77 24.83 3.32
C ILE A 308 0.70 25.10 1.82
N THR A 309 -0.32 24.62 1.11
CA THR A 309 -0.44 24.80 -0.34
C THR A 309 -0.59 26.25 -0.79
N ILE A 310 -1.05 27.12 0.11
CA ILE A 310 -1.20 28.56 -0.13
C ILE A 310 0.13 29.31 0.09
N TRP A 311 1.14 28.67 0.69
CA TRP A 311 2.36 29.33 1.13
C TRP A 311 3.45 29.33 0.04
N PRO A 312 3.72 30.48 -0.65
CA PRO A 312 4.67 30.53 -1.77
C PRO A 312 6.11 30.06 -1.47
N PRO A 313 6.67 30.31 -0.27
CA PRO A 313 8.00 29.81 0.09
C PRO A 313 8.20 28.30 -0.04
N LEU A 314 7.12 27.51 0.01
CA LEU A 314 7.18 26.06 -0.24
C LEU A 314 7.67 25.75 -1.66
N PHE A 315 7.19 26.52 -2.64
CA PHE A 315 7.50 26.33 -4.06
C PHE A 315 8.89 26.88 -4.41
N TRP A 316 9.20 28.07 -3.91
CA TRP A 316 10.47 28.75 -4.16
C TRP A 316 11.66 27.98 -3.59
N ALA A 317 11.48 27.26 -2.47
CA ALA A 317 12.49 26.37 -1.91
C ALA A 317 12.98 25.29 -2.88
N PHE A 318 12.18 24.94 -3.90
CA PHE A 318 12.51 23.97 -4.94
C PHE A 318 12.63 24.60 -6.33
N GLY A 319 12.81 25.92 -6.42
CA GLY A 319 13.01 26.61 -7.70
C GLY A 319 11.77 26.70 -8.60
N ILE A 320 10.58 26.47 -8.05
CA ILE A 320 9.32 26.60 -8.80
C ILE A 320 8.80 28.03 -8.62
N THR A 321 8.76 28.80 -9.70
CA THR A 321 8.27 30.20 -9.64
C THR A 321 6.75 30.27 -9.70
N GLN A 322 6.10 29.35 -10.42
CA GLN A 322 4.65 29.21 -10.43
C GLN A 322 4.17 28.47 -9.17
N THR A 323 2.97 28.80 -8.70
CA THR A 323 2.38 28.17 -7.50
C THR A 323 1.10 27.41 -7.83
N PRO A 324 1.09 26.45 -8.78
CA PRO A 324 -0.11 25.69 -9.05
C PRO A 324 -0.40 24.74 -7.88
N VAL A 325 -1.68 24.62 -7.53
CA VAL A 325 -2.16 23.79 -6.43
C VAL A 325 -1.67 22.34 -6.50
N TYR A 326 -1.64 21.73 -7.69
CA TYR A 326 -1.22 20.34 -7.85
C TYR A 326 0.25 20.11 -7.42
N ALA A 327 1.14 21.07 -7.72
CA ALA A 327 2.53 21.01 -7.29
C ALA A 327 2.66 21.27 -5.79
N GLY A 328 1.83 22.15 -5.23
CA GLY A 328 1.76 22.38 -3.78
C GLY A 328 1.34 21.12 -3.02
N ILE A 329 0.33 20.40 -3.50
CA ILE A 329 -0.11 19.13 -2.92
C ILE A 329 1.01 18.09 -2.98
N PHE A 330 1.70 17.99 -4.12
CA PHE A 330 2.85 17.08 -4.26
C PHE A 330 3.97 17.43 -3.29
N LEU A 331 4.40 18.69 -3.22
CA LEU A 331 5.43 19.14 -2.27
C LEU A 331 5.01 18.87 -0.83
N ALA A 332 3.78 19.19 -0.46
CA ALA A 332 3.25 18.85 0.87
C ALA A 332 3.36 17.34 1.14
N SER A 333 2.98 16.49 0.18
CA SER A 333 3.06 15.04 0.33
C SER A 333 4.49 14.53 0.56
N LEU A 334 5.52 15.19 0.03
CA LEU A 334 6.92 14.84 0.27
C LEU A 334 7.34 15.14 1.72
N TYR A 335 6.98 16.30 2.26
CA TYR A 335 7.23 16.61 3.68
C TYR A 335 6.46 15.65 4.60
N LEU A 336 5.20 15.35 4.27
CA LEU A 336 4.39 14.39 5.00
C LEU A 336 5.04 12.99 4.98
N SER A 337 5.51 12.53 3.82
CA SER A 337 6.18 11.23 3.67
C SER A 337 7.49 11.18 4.47
N ALA A 338 8.31 12.23 4.39
CA ALA A 338 9.58 12.31 5.12
C ALA A 338 9.39 12.34 6.64
N SER A 339 8.39 13.09 7.13
CA SER A 339 8.07 13.17 8.56
C SER A 339 7.30 11.96 9.09
N GLY A 340 6.39 11.41 8.28
CA GLY A 340 5.55 10.27 8.64
C GLY A 340 6.34 9.02 9.00
N PHE A 341 7.52 8.82 8.40
CA PHE A 341 8.42 7.73 8.78
C PHE A 341 8.75 7.74 10.28
N PHE A 342 9.05 8.91 10.86
CA PHE A 342 9.39 9.06 12.27
C PHE A 342 8.17 8.98 13.20
N LEU A 343 6.98 9.23 12.66
CA LEU A 343 5.72 9.14 13.40
C LEU A 343 5.12 7.73 13.37
N SER A 344 5.58 6.86 12.46
CA SER A 344 5.07 5.50 12.29
C SER A 344 5.05 4.63 13.57
N PRO A 345 5.97 4.77 14.55
CA PRO A 345 5.90 4.01 15.79
C PRO A 345 4.73 4.41 16.72
N LEU A 346 4.13 5.59 16.51
CA LEU A 346 3.06 6.11 17.38
C LEU A 346 1.68 5.50 17.08
N GLY A 347 1.55 4.74 15.99
CA GLY A 347 0.32 4.02 15.63
C GLY A 347 -0.10 4.20 14.18
#